data_AF-A0A353A3E3-F1
#
_entry.id   AF-A0A353A3E3-F1
#
_cell.length_a   1.000
_cell.length_b   1.000
_cell.length_c   1.000
_cell.angle_alpha   90.00
_cell.angle_beta   90.00
_cell.angle_gamma   90.00
#
_symmetry.space_group_name_H-M   'P 1'
#
loop_
_entity.id
_entity.type
_entity.pdbx_description
1 polymer ?
#
loop_
_entity_poly.entity_id
_entity_poly.type
_entity_poly.pdbx_seq_one_letter_code
_entity_poly.pdbx_strand_id
1 'polypeptide(L)'
;YVDFKRMPDGKLRIRNRYAFLPLDDFQLHYALLRDGQPIQAGIVSLPAVAAGDSAFVDMPAGAPDTPGMYHLNLSLRMRHATTWAKAGHEVASEQIALGGTPVVEPSGIIGTQPLTVEERNGTLTVRGKDFSVSFDKQNGSINYLAYAGKQMLAPEERALG
;
A
#
# COMPACT_ATOMS: atom_id res chain seq x y z
N TYR A 1 12.75 -6.68 -15.46
CA TYR A 1 12.47 -7.14 -16.85
C TYR A 1 11.59 -8.39 -16.90
N VAL A 2 11.53 -9.22 -15.87
CA VAL A 2 10.52 -10.29 -15.78
C VAL A 2 9.14 -9.69 -15.49
N ASP A 3 8.08 -10.21 -16.12
CA ASP A 3 6.70 -9.81 -15.85
C ASP A 3 5.93 -10.92 -15.13
N PHE A 4 5.04 -10.52 -14.23
CA PHE A 4 4.15 -11.39 -13.50
C PHE A 4 2.70 -11.08 -13.89
N LYS A 5 1.87 -12.10 -14.07
CA LYS A 5 0.44 -11.90 -14.33
C LYS A 5 -0.39 -12.99 -13.69
N ARG A 6 -1.39 -12.60 -12.88
CA ARG A 6 -2.44 -13.50 -12.41
C ARG A 6 -3.33 -13.90 -13.59
N MET A 7 -3.55 -15.21 -13.74
CA MET A 7 -4.39 -15.79 -14.78
C MET A 7 -5.78 -16.12 -14.21
N PRO A 8 -6.84 -16.16 -15.04
CA PRO A 8 -8.20 -16.48 -14.58
C PRO A 8 -8.36 -17.88 -13.96
N ASP A 9 -7.48 -18.81 -14.33
CA ASP A 9 -7.44 -20.20 -13.83
C ASP A 9 -6.72 -20.34 -12.47
N GLY A 10 -6.38 -19.23 -11.82
CA GLY A 10 -5.71 -19.23 -10.52
C GLY A 10 -4.20 -19.45 -10.59
N LYS A 11 -3.59 -19.43 -11.78
CA LYS A 11 -2.14 -19.54 -11.95
C LYS A 11 -1.45 -18.18 -12.01
N LEU A 12 -0.16 -18.19 -11.71
CA LEU A 12 0.76 -17.07 -11.93
C LEU A 12 1.58 -17.33 -13.20
N ARG A 13 1.41 -16.49 -14.21
CA ARG A 13 2.29 -16.48 -15.39
C ARG A 13 3.52 -15.63 -15.10
N ILE A 14 4.68 -16.19 -15.39
CA ILE A 14 5.99 -15.56 -15.27
C ILE A 14 6.58 -15.47 -16.68
N ARG A 15 6.81 -14.26 -17.18
CA ARG A 15 7.43 -14.05 -18.50
C ARG A 15 8.85 -13.56 -18.34
N ASN A 16 9.82 -14.35 -18.80
CA ASN A 16 11.20 -13.93 -18.89
C ASN A 16 11.37 -13.04 -20.12
N ARG A 17 11.50 -11.72 -19.93
CA ARG A 17 11.76 -10.83 -21.08
C ARG A 17 13.23 -10.76 -21.46
N TYR A 18 14.17 -11.24 -20.63
CA TYR A 18 15.61 -11.16 -20.96
C TYR A 18 15.89 -11.74 -22.33
N ALA A 19 16.84 -11.14 -23.06
CA ALA A 19 17.19 -11.56 -24.41
C ALA A 19 18.02 -12.85 -24.42
N PHE A 20 18.80 -13.11 -23.37
CA PHE A 20 19.76 -14.24 -23.32
C PHE A 20 19.83 -14.98 -21.97
N LEU A 21 19.36 -14.37 -20.88
CA LEU A 21 19.54 -14.89 -19.53
C LEU A 21 18.34 -15.78 -19.12
N PRO A 22 18.55 -17.07 -18.78
CA PRO A 22 17.50 -17.89 -18.18
C PRO A 22 17.24 -17.48 -16.72
N LEU A 23 16.14 -17.97 -16.13
CA LEU A 23 15.78 -17.64 -14.74
C LEU A 23 16.34 -18.58 -13.67
N ASP A 24 17.25 -19.49 -14.01
CA ASP A 24 17.73 -20.56 -13.13
C ASP A 24 18.46 -20.02 -11.88
N ASP A 25 19.22 -18.94 -12.03
CA ASP A 25 19.95 -18.26 -10.95
C ASP A 25 19.09 -17.28 -10.14
N PHE A 26 17.77 -17.31 -10.34
CA PHE A 26 16.82 -16.47 -9.62
C PHE A 26 15.94 -17.29 -8.70
N GLN A 27 15.38 -16.62 -7.70
CA GLN A 27 14.37 -17.16 -6.80
C GLN A 27 13.24 -16.15 -6.64
N LEU A 28 12.01 -16.65 -6.74
CA LEU A 28 10.82 -15.84 -6.53
C LEU A 28 10.43 -15.90 -5.05
N HIS A 29 10.52 -14.77 -4.37
CA HIS A 29 9.96 -14.59 -3.03
C HIS A 29 8.54 -14.08 -3.14
N TYR A 30 7.69 -14.48 -2.20
CA TYR A 30 6.35 -13.92 -2.05
C TYR A 30 6.09 -13.47 -0.62
N ALA A 31 5.20 -12.49 -0.47
CA ALA A 31 4.58 -12.12 0.79
C ALA A 31 3.09 -11.83 0.56
N LEU A 32 2.21 -12.47 1.34
CA LEU A 32 0.80 -12.11 1.43
C LEU A 32 0.65 -11.05 2.52
N LEU A 33 0.05 -9.93 2.17
CA LEU A 33 -0.21 -8.80 3.06
C LEU A 33 -1.70 -8.72 3.36
N ARG A 34 -2.05 -8.42 4.61
CA ARG A 34 -3.38 -7.98 5.05
C ARG A 34 -3.25 -6.55 5.57
N ASP A 35 -3.96 -5.61 4.96
CA ASP A 35 -3.94 -4.19 5.32
C ASP A 35 -2.50 -3.62 5.40
N GLY A 36 -1.66 -4.04 4.46
CA GLY A 36 -0.25 -3.63 4.37
C GLY A 36 0.72 -4.42 5.26
N GLN A 37 0.23 -5.29 6.15
CA GLN A 37 1.06 -6.08 7.06
C GLN A 37 1.28 -7.51 6.53
N PRO A 38 2.52 -8.03 6.47
CA PRO A 38 2.79 -9.38 6.00
C PRO A 38 2.22 -10.42 6.98
N ILE A 39 1.41 -11.35 6.46
CA ILE A 39 0.79 -12.45 7.23
C ILE A 39 1.29 -13.83 6.82
N GLN A 40 1.90 -13.94 5.63
CA GLN A 40 2.53 -15.16 5.13
C GLN A 40 3.65 -14.77 4.16
N ALA A 41 4.75 -15.52 4.13
CA ALA A 41 5.83 -15.32 3.18
C ALA A 41 6.54 -16.63 2.85
N GLY A 42 7.26 -16.67 1.73
CA GLY A 42 8.05 -17.83 1.35
C GLY A 42 8.74 -17.68 0.00
N ILE A 43 9.28 -18.78 -0.49
CA ILE A 43 9.96 -18.87 -1.79
C ILE A 43 9.18 -19.83 -2.67
N VAL A 44 8.95 -19.42 -3.92
CA VAL A 44 8.35 -20.25 -4.97
C VAL A 44 9.48 -20.84 -5.81
N SER A 45 9.49 -22.16 -5.94
CA SER A 45 10.37 -22.85 -6.88
C SER A 45 9.96 -22.48 -8.30
N LEU A 46 10.89 -21.90 -9.04
CA LEU A 46 10.68 -21.57 -10.44
C LEU A 46 10.99 -22.80 -11.31
N PRO A 47 10.15 -23.14 -12.29
CA PRO A 47 10.58 -24.01 -13.38
C PRO A 47 11.69 -23.34 -14.18
N ALA A 48 12.43 -24.11 -14.98
CA ALA A 48 13.38 -23.54 -15.93
C ALA A 48 12.63 -22.64 -16.94
N VAL A 49 13.03 -21.37 -17.05
CA VAL A 49 12.43 -20.40 -17.99
C VAL A 49 13.54 -19.77 -18.81
N ALA A 50 13.64 -20.19 -20.07
CA ALA A 50 14.60 -19.63 -21.01
C ALA A 50 14.32 -18.16 -21.32
N ALA A 51 15.30 -17.49 -21.92
CA ALA A 51 15.15 -16.13 -22.41
C ALA A 51 13.97 -16.01 -23.39
N GLY A 52 13.12 -14.99 -23.21
CA GLY A 52 11.95 -14.74 -24.04
C GLY A 52 10.70 -15.57 -23.69
N ASP A 53 10.85 -16.67 -22.95
CA ASP A 53 9.79 -17.64 -22.68
C ASP A 53 8.89 -17.27 -21.49
N SER A 54 7.84 -18.07 -21.29
CA SER A 54 6.95 -17.96 -20.13
C SER A 54 6.74 -19.32 -19.47
N ALA A 55 6.52 -19.29 -18.16
CA ALA A 55 6.08 -20.44 -17.40
C ALA A 55 4.88 -20.08 -16.53
N PHE A 56 4.18 -21.11 -16.04
CA PHE A 56 3.06 -20.99 -15.13
C PHE A 56 3.35 -21.77 -13.87
N VAL A 57 3.12 -21.13 -12.73
CA VAL A 57 3.18 -21.76 -11.40
C VAL A 57 1.85 -21.51 -10.70
N ASP A 58 1.55 -22.32 -9.69
CA ASP A 58 0.37 -22.05 -8.85
C ASP A 58 0.57 -20.76 -8.06
N MET A 59 -0.53 -20.05 -7.78
CA MET A 59 -0.49 -18.87 -6.93
C MET A 59 -0.01 -19.29 -5.52
N PRO A 60 1.06 -18.69 -4.98
CA PRO A 60 1.66 -19.14 -3.72
C PRO A 60 0.83 -18.81 -2.48
N ALA A 61 -0.14 -17.89 -2.61
CA ALA A 61 -1.11 -17.59 -1.59
C ALA A 61 -2.40 -17.03 -2.22
N GLY A 62 -3.53 -17.26 -1.55
CA GLY A 62 -4.83 -16.67 -1.85
C GLY A 62 -5.30 -15.75 -0.73
N ALA A 63 -6.36 -14.97 -0.98
CA ALA A 63 -7.00 -14.19 0.08
C ALA A 63 -7.77 -15.14 1.02
N PRO A 64 -7.49 -15.11 2.34
CA PRO A 64 -8.31 -15.82 3.33
C PRO A 64 -9.73 -15.27 3.39
N ASP A 65 -10.67 -16.08 3.89
CA ASP A 65 -12.05 -15.66 4.14
C ASP A 65 -12.19 -14.93 5.48
N THR A 66 -11.42 -13.86 5.65
CA THR A 66 -11.50 -12.97 6.81
C THR A 66 -11.37 -11.51 6.35
N PRO A 67 -12.06 -10.55 7.00
CA PRO A 67 -12.00 -9.15 6.59
C PRO A 67 -10.57 -8.60 6.55
N GLY A 68 -10.26 -7.81 5.53
CA GLY A 68 -8.95 -7.21 5.27
C GLY A 68 -8.76 -6.96 3.79
N MET A 69 -7.90 -6.00 3.45
CA MET A 69 -7.43 -5.79 2.09
C MET A 69 -6.19 -6.65 1.83
N TYR A 70 -6.28 -7.59 0.88
CA TYR A 70 -5.21 -8.54 0.61
C TYR A 70 -4.42 -8.22 -0.65
N HIS A 71 -3.09 -8.28 -0.51
CA HIS A 71 -2.15 -8.10 -1.61
C HIS A 71 -1.10 -9.20 -1.60
N LEU A 72 -0.77 -9.73 -2.76
CA LEU A 72 0.37 -10.62 -2.94
C LEU A 72 1.53 -9.84 -3.53
N ASN A 73 2.59 -9.68 -2.75
CA ASN A 73 3.85 -9.13 -3.23
C ASN A 73 4.73 -10.25 -3.76
N LEU A 74 5.31 -10.05 -4.93
CA LEU A 74 6.22 -10.93 -5.62
C LEU A 74 7.56 -10.22 -5.82
N SER A 75 8.65 -10.92 -5.58
CA SER A 75 10.02 -10.37 -5.62
C SER A 75 10.98 -11.38 -6.21
N LEU A 76 11.45 -11.15 -7.42
CA LEU A 76 12.45 -11.98 -8.08
C LEU A 76 13.84 -11.52 -7.68
N ARG A 77 14.59 -12.40 -7.01
CA ARG A 77 15.90 -12.09 -6.45
C ARG A 77 16.98 -13.00 -7.01
N MET A 78 18.19 -12.47 -7.13
CA MET A 78 19.37 -13.22 -7.54
C MET A 78 19.81 -14.16 -6.42
N ARG A 79 20.13 -15.42 -6.73
CA ARG A 79 20.64 -16.40 -5.74
C ARG A 79 22.09 -16.12 -5.35
N HIS A 80 22.88 -15.62 -6.30
CA HIS A 80 24.31 -15.42 -6.15
C HIS A 80 24.68 -13.95 -6.35
N ALA A 81 25.80 -13.56 -5.76
CA ALA A 81 26.37 -12.24 -6.00
C ALA A 81 26.99 -12.17 -7.39
N THR A 82 26.93 -10.99 -8.00
CA THR A 82 27.62 -10.63 -9.24
C THR A 82 28.56 -9.46 -8.99
N THR A 83 29.28 -9.04 -10.02
CA THR A 83 30.17 -7.88 -9.95
C THR A 83 29.46 -6.57 -9.58
N TRP A 84 28.15 -6.47 -9.81
CA TRP A 84 27.35 -5.25 -9.64
C TRP A 84 26.33 -5.33 -8.50
N ALA A 85 26.02 -6.53 -7.99
CA ALA A 85 25.04 -6.70 -6.93
C ALA A 85 25.37 -7.87 -5.99
N LYS A 86 24.92 -7.75 -4.74
CA LYS A 86 25.02 -8.84 -3.76
C LYS A 86 23.97 -9.91 -4.05
N ALA A 87 24.21 -11.11 -3.53
CA ALA A 87 23.20 -12.16 -3.48
C ALA A 87 21.94 -11.63 -2.77
N GLY A 88 20.76 -11.99 -3.29
CA GLY A 88 19.47 -11.52 -2.80
C GLY A 88 19.01 -10.17 -3.38
N HIS A 89 19.77 -9.55 -4.29
CA HIS A 89 19.31 -8.34 -4.97
C HIS A 89 18.04 -8.59 -5.80
N GLU A 90 17.06 -7.70 -5.67
CA GLU A 90 15.78 -7.77 -6.39
C GLU A 90 15.89 -7.16 -7.79
N VAL A 91 15.49 -7.92 -8.80
CA VAL A 91 15.57 -7.52 -10.22
C VAL A 91 14.20 -7.29 -10.87
N ALA A 92 13.14 -7.76 -10.22
CA ALA A 92 11.76 -7.55 -10.63
C ALA A 92 10.84 -7.73 -9.44
N SER A 93 9.78 -6.95 -9.38
CA SER A 93 8.74 -7.04 -8.36
C SER A 93 7.37 -6.85 -8.99
N GLU A 94 6.33 -7.41 -8.37
CA GLU A 94 4.93 -7.14 -8.72
C GLU A 94 4.07 -7.19 -7.47
N GLN A 95 2.99 -6.41 -7.43
CA GLN A 95 1.95 -6.51 -6.41
C GLN A 95 0.61 -6.82 -7.06
N ILE A 96 -0.01 -7.90 -6.62
CA ILE A 96 -1.32 -8.35 -7.13
C ILE A 96 -2.36 -8.14 -6.03
N ALA A 97 -3.35 -7.29 -6.29
CA ALA A 97 -4.53 -7.18 -5.45
C ALA A 97 -5.33 -8.49 -5.52
N LEU A 98 -5.55 -9.10 -4.35
CA LEU A 98 -6.39 -10.29 -4.23
C LEU A 98 -7.84 -9.94 -3.85
N GLY A 99 -8.09 -8.67 -3.54
CA GLY A 99 -9.38 -8.16 -3.09
C GLY A 99 -9.53 -8.24 -1.58
N GLY A 100 -10.78 -8.26 -1.12
CA GLY A 100 -11.14 -8.30 0.28
C GLY A 100 -12.04 -7.13 0.68
N THR A 101 -12.48 -7.15 1.94
CA THR A 101 -13.33 -6.11 2.53
C THR A 101 -12.54 -5.36 3.58
N PRO A 102 -12.49 -4.02 3.56
CA PRO A 102 -11.73 -3.28 4.56
C PRO A 102 -12.24 -3.59 5.96
N VAL A 103 -11.31 -3.78 6.90
CA VAL A 103 -11.64 -3.87 8.32
C VAL A 103 -12.06 -2.47 8.77
N VAL A 104 -13.37 -2.26 8.92
CA VAL A 104 -13.89 -1.09 9.63
C VAL A 104 -14.10 -1.53 11.07
N GLU A 105 -13.09 -1.34 11.91
CA GLU A 105 -13.32 -1.44 13.34
C GLU A 105 -14.17 -0.22 13.73
N PRO A 106 -15.38 -0.41 14.30
CA PRO A 106 -16.10 0.71 14.86
C PRO A 106 -15.21 1.29 15.96
N SER A 107 -14.67 2.47 15.69
CA SER A 107 -14.03 3.26 16.74
C SER A 107 -15.14 3.55 17.73
N GLY A 108 -15.13 2.85 18.87
CA GLY A 108 -16.02 3.21 19.97
C GLY A 108 -15.84 4.71 20.25
N ILE A 109 -16.90 5.39 20.68
CA ILE A 109 -16.79 6.78 21.09
C ILE A 109 -15.92 6.83 22.35
N ILE A 110 -14.60 6.92 22.17
CA ILE A 110 -13.62 7.08 23.24
C ILE A 110 -13.45 8.58 23.45
N GLY A 111 -14.44 9.19 24.12
CA GLY A 111 -14.39 10.60 24.43
C GLY A 111 -15.78 11.22 24.60
N THR A 112 -16.18 11.45 25.84
CA THR A 112 -17.36 12.24 26.20
C THR A 112 -17.01 13.70 26.48
N GLN A 113 -15.79 14.13 26.17
CA GLN A 113 -15.36 15.49 26.46
C GLN A 113 -16.18 16.48 25.64
N PRO A 114 -16.79 17.49 26.28
CA PRO A 114 -17.61 18.46 25.59
C PRO A 114 -16.76 19.26 24.60
N LEU A 115 -17.31 19.47 23.41
CA LEU A 115 -16.74 20.39 22.44
C LEU A 115 -17.23 21.80 22.74
N THR A 116 -16.36 22.80 22.58
CA THR A 116 -16.77 24.20 22.56
C THR A 116 -16.99 24.61 21.11
N VAL A 117 -18.15 25.18 20.82
CA VAL A 117 -18.53 25.63 19.47
C VAL A 117 -18.83 27.12 19.52
N GLU A 118 -18.13 27.90 18.70
CA GLU A 118 -18.32 29.34 18.59
C GLU A 118 -18.55 29.72 17.13
N GLU A 119 -19.53 30.57 16.88
CA GLU A 119 -19.79 31.13 15.56
C GLU A 119 -19.56 32.65 15.58
N ARG A 120 -18.70 33.14 14.68
CA ARG A 120 -18.40 34.56 14.57
C ARG A 120 -17.96 34.92 13.15
N ASN A 121 -18.48 36.03 12.62
CA ASN A 121 -18.07 36.60 11.33
C ASN A 121 -18.07 35.59 10.17
N GLY A 122 -19.10 34.74 10.09
CA GLY A 122 -19.19 33.70 9.05
C GLY A 122 -18.22 32.54 9.23
N THR A 123 -17.53 32.44 10.38
CA THR A 123 -16.64 31.33 10.74
C THR A 123 -17.25 30.51 11.88
N LEU A 124 -17.29 29.19 11.72
CA LEU A 124 -17.62 28.24 12.78
C LEU A 124 -16.33 27.65 13.33
N THR A 125 -16.05 27.85 14.62
CA THR A 125 -14.88 27.29 15.29
C THR A 125 -15.29 26.21 16.28
N VAL A 126 -14.70 25.03 16.15
CA VAL A 126 -14.89 23.88 17.05
C VAL A 126 -13.58 23.61 17.78
N ARG A 127 -13.64 23.57 19.11
CA ARG A 127 -12.49 23.30 19.99
C ARG A 127 -12.73 22.06 20.84
N GLY A 128 -11.76 21.16 20.83
CA GLY A 128 -11.63 20.07 21.80
C GLY A 128 -10.42 20.30 22.72
N LYS A 129 -10.04 19.28 23.50
CA LYS A 129 -8.92 19.37 24.45
C LYS A 129 -7.61 19.82 23.79
N ASP A 130 -7.24 19.16 22.70
CA ASP A 130 -5.93 19.34 22.06
C ASP A 130 -6.05 19.81 20.60
N PHE A 131 -7.25 20.17 20.14
CA PHE A 131 -7.46 20.61 18.76
C PHE A 131 -8.41 21.79 18.65
N SER A 132 -8.21 22.58 17.59
CA SER A 132 -9.09 23.67 17.18
C SER A 132 -9.19 23.66 15.66
N VAL A 133 -10.42 23.64 15.15
CA VAL A 133 -10.70 23.70 13.71
C VAL A 133 -11.70 24.81 13.43
N SER A 134 -11.48 25.57 12.36
CA SER A 134 -12.42 26.58 11.89
C SER A 134 -12.87 26.30 10.47
N PHE A 135 -14.14 26.58 10.21
CA PHE A 135 -14.79 26.45 8.92
C PHE A 135 -15.33 27.79 8.45
N ASP A 136 -15.13 28.11 7.18
CA ASP A 136 -15.86 29.18 6.50
C ASP A 136 -17.29 28.72 6.19
N LYS A 137 -18.30 29.44 6.69
CA LYS A 137 -19.72 29.07 6.51
C LYS A 137 -20.28 29.41 5.13
N GLN A 138 -19.59 30.20 4.32
CA GLN A 138 -20.01 30.54 2.96
C GLN A 138 -19.66 29.42 1.99
N ASN A 139 -18.45 28.85 2.08
CA ASN A 139 -17.96 27.85 1.14
C ASN A 139 -17.71 26.46 1.75
N GLY A 140 -17.82 26.32 3.07
CA GLY A 140 -17.63 25.04 3.79
C GLY A 140 -16.18 24.60 3.94
N SER A 141 -15.21 25.43 3.57
CA SER A 141 -13.79 25.10 3.66
C SER A 141 -13.28 25.11 5.09
N ILE A 142 -12.30 24.25 5.39
CA ILE A 142 -11.49 24.37 6.61
C ILE A 142 -10.46 25.46 6.36
N ASN A 143 -10.56 26.56 7.08
CA ASN A 143 -9.63 27.68 6.97
C ASN A 143 -8.62 27.73 8.14
N TYR A 144 -8.78 26.90 9.17
CA TYR A 144 -7.77 26.73 10.21
C TYR A 144 -7.84 25.34 10.82
N LEU A 145 -6.69 24.73 11.08
CA LEU A 145 -6.57 23.53 11.90
C LEU A 145 -5.31 23.62 12.76
N ALA A 146 -5.48 23.44 14.06
CA ALA A 146 -4.38 23.23 14.99
C ALA A 146 -4.60 21.98 15.84
N TYR A 147 -3.50 21.27 16.12
CA TYR A 147 -3.47 20.08 16.95
C TYR A 147 -2.23 20.10 17.84
N ALA A 148 -2.38 19.79 19.13
CA ALA A 148 -1.31 19.80 20.14
C ALA A 148 -0.48 21.11 20.12
N GLY A 149 -1.16 22.25 19.96
CA GLY A 149 -0.53 23.58 19.89
C GLY A 149 0.21 23.89 18.58
N LYS A 150 0.22 22.97 17.61
CA LYS A 150 0.82 23.17 16.29
C LYS A 150 -0.24 23.48 15.25
N GLN A 151 -0.04 24.56 14.49
CA GLN A 151 -0.85 24.87 13.32
C GLN A 151 -0.53 23.87 12.19
N MET A 152 -1.56 23.14 11.76
CA MET A 152 -1.49 22.09 10.75
C MET A 152 -1.98 22.61 9.39
N LEU A 153 -2.93 23.54 9.41
CA LEU A 153 -3.45 24.21 8.23
C LEU A 153 -3.59 25.71 8.54
N ALA A 154 -2.97 26.53 7.70
CA ALA A 154 -3.12 27.98 7.74
C ALA A 154 -4.29 28.42 6.84
N PRO A 155 -4.96 29.54 7.17
CA PRO A 155 -5.89 30.16 6.24
C PRO A 155 -5.17 30.48 4.93
N GLU A 156 -5.88 30.44 3.80
CA GLU A 156 -5.35 30.99 2.55
C GLU A 156 -4.89 32.44 2.79
N GLU A 157 -3.61 32.68 2.54
CA GLU A 157 -3.06 34.02 2.55
C GLU A 157 -3.66 34.77 1.36
N ARG A 158 -4.62 35.67 1.61
CA ARG A 158 -5.05 36.61 0.58
C ARG A 158 -3.86 37.51 0.28
N ALA A 159 -3.16 37.22 -0.82
CA ALA A 159 -2.19 38.13 -1.40
C ALA A 159 -2.90 39.48 -1.64
N LEU A 160 -2.55 40.48 -0.84
CA LEU A 160 -2.92 41.87 -1.09
C LEU A 160 -2.16 42.30 -2.34
N GLY A 161 -2.88 42.40 -3.47
CA GLY A 161 -2.44 43.10 -4.66
C GLY A 161 -2.68 44.60 -4.56
#